data_AF-A0A9D2DWN8-F1
#
_entry.id   AF-A0A9D2DWN8-F1
#
_cell.length_a   1.000
_cell.length_b   1.000
_cell.length_c   1.000
_cell.angle_alpha   90.00
_cell.angle_beta   90.00
_cell.angle_gamma   90.00
#
_symmetry.space_group_name_H-M   'P 1'
#
loop_
_entity.id
_entity.type
_entity.pdbx_description
1 polymer ?
#
loop_
_entity_poly.entity_id
_entity_poly.type
_entity_poly.pdbx_seq_one_letter_code
_entity_poly.pdbx_strand_id
1 'polypeptide(L)'
;MKRRLSAVLLLIPITAAGGASLASGRVAASASIAPPYYQGAQSAGVIPESGSPVRVLSETLTFTIGTLPKEPDDLSLGAGAEMTAEYRLQNPTDADMSFRLFLPVGVKTDYASGLPDGGTAAIAADGMTVEPTVRYTYSANDLSAKYYGSYDIADAVPKDTYDESVFARDTQVHIYRYRVTVPQVEDADSCYFLFSYTCNTRKTRVINFSGFNGVIYNGRGYSVCSLPTGQESEVTVVAFGEMPSNIVTHVSLSRAEGSAFIPGANIESEEEQATFEVWVSSMYKEACEVVPINEMDWYNIVAAVMEDDTYLSYLPVTEDGGQNLLGALRCWYEYELTVPANGTLVHTVSQPVFPDMLGEPCTLWAFEYGLSTDTCWADFGSLTIHIDTDYILESSSFTFTKREGG
;
A
#
# COMPACT_ATOMS: atom_id res chain seq x y z
N MET A 1 7.24 12.13 23.95
CA MET A 1 6.71 12.68 22.71
C MET A 1 7.87 13.27 21.91
N LYS A 2 8.39 12.52 20.94
CA LYS A 2 9.39 13.03 19.99
C LYS A 2 8.62 13.89 18.98
N ARG A 3 8.97 15.17 18.84
CA ARG A 3 8.39 16.05 17.81
C ARG A 3 9.12 15.76 16.51
N ARG A 4 8.41 15.27 15.50
CA ARG A 4 8.92 15.16 14.14
C ARG A 4 8.45 16.37 13.34
N LEU A 5 9.31 16.84 12.45
CA LEU A 5 9.02 17.92 11.52
C LEU A 5 8.57 17.28 10.19
N SER A 6 7.34 17.60 9.76
CA SER A 6 6.85 17.32 8.42
C SER A 6 6.73 18.62 7.65
N ALA A 7 7.06 18.62 6.35
CA ALA A 7 6.80 19.74 5.45
C ALA A 7 5.48 19.50 4.71
N VAL A 8 4.50 20.37 4.92
CA VAL A 8 3.26 20.41 4.12
C VAL A 8 3.30 21.67 3.27
N LEU A 9 3.02 21.56 1.97
CA LEU A 9 2.95 22.67 1.00
C LEU A 9 1.59 22.67 0.31
N LEU A 10 0.96 23.85 0.19
CA LEU A 10 -0.32 24.06 -0.49
C LEU A 10 -0.15 25.10 -1.61
N LEU A 11 -0.52 24.76 -2.85
CA LEU A 11 -0.28 25.60 -4.05
C LEU A 11 -1.58 25.99 -4.79
N ILE A 12 -1.68 27.26 -5.25
CA ILE A 12 -2.82 27.83 -6.03
C ILE A 12 -2.33 28.37 -7.38
N PRO A 13 -3.09 28.23 -8.50
CA PRO A 13 -2.65 28.72 -9.81
C PRO A 13 -2.72 30.25 -9.94
N ILE A 14 -1.76 30.85 -10.64
CA ILE A 14 -1.80 32.28 -11.01
C ILE A 14 -2.75 32.47 -12.18
N THR A 15 -3.98 32.93 -11.94
CA THR A 15 -4.90 33.29 -13.03
C THR A 15 -4.60 34.69 -13.56
N ALA A 16 -4.06 34.78 -14.77
CA ALA A 16 -4.10 36.01 -15.57
C ALA A 16 -5.53 36.23 -16.09
N ALA A 17 -6.20 37.28 -15.61
CA ALA A 17 -7.51 37.67 -16.10
C ALA A 17 -7.41 38.15 -17.56
N GLY A 18 -7.95 37.37 -18.50
CA GLY A 18 -8.07 37.74 -19.91
C GLY A 18 -9.21 36.97 -20.55
N GLY A 19 -10.34 37.66 -20.78
CA GLY A 19 -11.57 37.05 -21.25
C GLY A 19 -11.56 36.63 -22.72
N ALA A 20 -12.31 35.58 -23.04
CA ALA A 20 -13.09 35.43 -24.27
C ALA A 20 -14.15 34.34 -24.07
N SER A 21 -15.41 34.69 -24.29
CA SER A 21 -16.57 33.79 -24.34
C SER A 21 -16.68 33.19 -25.74
N LEU A 22 -16.79 31.86 -25.87
CA LEU A 22 -17.36 31.23 -27.06
C LEU A 22 -18.23 29.99 -26.71
N ALA A 23 -19.52 30.17 -27.03
CA ALA A 23 -20.54 29.23 -27.50
C ALA A 23 -20.53 27.75 -27.05
N SER A 24 -21.64 27.40 -26.38
CA SER A 24 -22.07 26.08 -25.92
C SER A 24 -22.43 25.10 -27.05
N GLY A 25 -21.75 23.95 -27.08
CA GLY A 25 -22.28 22.69 -27.63
C GLY A 25 -22.78 21.82 -26.48
N ARG A 26 -24.05 21.38 -26.51
CA ARG A 26 -24.61 20.48 -25.50
C ARG A 26 -24.09 19.06 -25.73
N VAL A 27 -23.10 18.65 -24.95
CA VAL A 27 -22.82 17.24 -24.67
C VAL A 27 -23.67 16.84 -23.46
N ALA A 28 -24.36 15.71 -23.53
CA ALA A 28 -25.04 15.15 -22.38
C ALA A 28 -23.98 14.78 -21.33
N ALA A 29 -23.87 15.59 -20.27
CA ALA A 29 -23.04 15.29 -19.13
C ALA A 29 -23.68 14.14 -18.35
N SER A 30 -23.01 12.99 -18.32
CA SER A 30 -23.21 12.01 -17.26
C SER A 30 -22.60 12.61 -16.00
N ALA A 31 -23.43 13.18 -15.12
CA ALA A 31 -22.97 13.65 -13.82
C ALA A 31 -22.78 12.44 -12.89
N SER A 32 -21.66 11.74 -13.03
CA SER A 32 -21.04 11.06 -11.90
C SER A 32 -20.47 12.15 -11.00
N ILE A 33 -20.94 12.23 -9.75
CA ILE A 33 -20.35 13.11 -8.74
C ILE A 33 -18.89 12.67 -8.59
N ALA A 34 -17.97 13.47 -9.12
CA ALA A 34 -16.54 13.24 -8.94
C ALA A 34 -16.19 13.43 -7.44
N PRO A 35 -15.26 12.65 -6.88
CA PRO A 35 -14.79 12.86 -5.51
C PRO A 35 -14.30 14.31 -5.30
N PRO A 36 -14.62 14.98 -4.17
CA PRO A 36 -14.16 16.34 -3.87
C PRO A 36 -12.65 16.42 -3.57
N TYR A 37 -11.98 15.27 -3.56
CA TYR A 37 -10.58 15.07 -3.23
C TYR A 37 -10.08 13.81 -3.94
N TYR A 38 -8.85 13.86 -4.44
CA TYR A 38 -8.12 12.68 -4.91
C TYR A 38 -6.81 12.55 -4.15
N GLN A 39 -6.50 11.32 -3.74
CA GLN A 39 -5.34 11.01 -2.93
C GLN A 39 -4.08 10.84 -3.79
N GLY A 40 -3.06 11.63 -3.47
CA GLY A 40 -1.68 11.46 -3.90
C GLY A 40 -0.89 10.55 -2.96
N ALA A 41 0.43 10.50 -3.15
CA ALA A 41 1.34 9.68 -2.36
C ALA A 41 2.25 10.56 -1.48
N GLN A 42 2.34 10.21 -0.19
CA GLN A 42 3.35 10.81 0.69
C GLN A 42 4.75 10.39 0.24
N SER A 43 5.67 11.35 0.17
CA SER A 43 7.09 11.10 -0.05
C SER A 43 7.86 11.26 1.25
N ALA A 44 9.04 10.65 1.34
CA ALA A 44 9.94 10.88 2.46
C ALA A 44 11.40 10.82 2.02
N GLY A 45 12.27 11.32 2.89
CA GLY A 45 13.72 11.18 2.77
C GLY A 45 14.20 9.75 2.95
N VAL A 46 15.50 9.61 2.79
CA VAL A 46 16.19 8.31 2.80
C VAL A 46 16.31 7.77 4.23
N ILE A 47 16.04 6.48 4.40
CA ILE A 47 15.98 5.80 5.70
C ILE A 47 17.08 4.74 5.78
N PRO A 48 18.10 4.89 6.64
CA PRO A 48 19.04 3.81 6.91
C PRO A 48 18.39 2.68 7.71
N GLU A 49 18.78 1.44 7.43
CA GLU A 49 18.24 0.24 8.10
C GLU A 49 18.41 0.28 9.63
N SER A 50 19.55 0.82 10.09
CA SER A 50 19.86 0.99 11.51
C SER A 50 20.57 2.32 11.71
N GLY A 51 20.61 2.81 12.96
CA GLY A 51 21.26 4.08 13.28
C GLY A 51 22.68 4.14 12.72
N SER A 52 22.92 5.02 11.75
CA SER A 52 24.21 5.12 11.05
C SER A 52 25.12 6.10 11.79
N PRO A 53 26.41 5.76 12.03
CA PRO A 53 27.40 6.72 12.57
C PRO A 53 27.77 7.81 11.55
N VAL A 54 27.29 7.71 10.31
CA VAL A 54 27.42 8.75 9.28
C VAL A 54 26.56 9.95 9.66
N ARG A 55 27.14 11.14 9.47
CA ARG A 55 26.48 12.42 9.71
C ARG A 55 25.94 12.99 8.40
N VAL A 56 24.77 13.61 8.46
CA VAL A 56 24.27 14.43 7.36
C VAL A 56 24.73 15.87 7.61
N LEU A 57 25.71 16.34 6.86
CA LEU A 57 26.18 17.73 6.97
C LEU A 57 25.13 18.72 6.45
N SER A 58 24.46 18.36 5.37
CA SER A 58 23.38 19.13 4.79
C SER A 58 22.46 18.25 3.94
N GLU A 59 21.18 18.61 3.93
CA GLU A 59 20.17 18.10 2.99
C GLU A 59 19.62 19.30 2.20
N THR A 60 19.63 19.21 0.88
CA THR A 60 19.01 20.18 -0.02
C THR A 60 17.87 19.49 -0.76
N LEU A 61 16.64 19.93 -0.48
CA LEU A 61 15.43 19.49 -1.17
C LEU A 61 15.06 20.50 -2.25
N THR A 62 14.84 20.03 -3.47
CA THR A 62 14.36 20.85 -4.58
C THR A 62 13.10 20.23 -5.15
N PHE A 63 11.99 20.95 -5.04
CA PHE A 63 10.72 20.58 -5.66
C PHE A 63 10.56 21.35 -6.96
N THR A 64 10.60 20.65 -8.10
CA THR A 64 10.34 21.23 -9.43
C THR A 64 8.90 20.95 -9.81
N ILE A 65 8.04 21.96 -9.75
CA ILE A 65 6.59 21.83 -9.92
C ILE A 65 6.15 22.64 -11.14
N GLY A 66 6.03 21.94 -12.26
CA GLY A 66 5.39 22.39 -13.51
C GLY A 66 3.87 22.16 -13.50
N THR A 67 3.30 21.84 -14.66
CA THR A 67 1.84 21.77 -14.84
C THR A 67 1.20 20.61 -14.08
N LEU A 68 0.37 20.93 -13.09
CA LEU A 68 -0.34 19.95 -12.29
C LEU A 68 -1.68 19.52 -12.91
N PRO A 69 -2.11 18.26 -12.70
CA PRO A 69 -3.38 17.72 -13.20
C PRO A 69 -4.58 18.46 -12.59
N LYS A 70 -5.62 18.66 -13.39
CA LYS A 70 -6.89 19.26 -12.92
C LYS A 70 -7.99 18.21 -12.74
N GLU A 71 -7.89 17.11 -13.47
CA GLU A 71 -8.75 15.93 -13.38
C GLU A 71 -7.90 14.65 -13.23
N PRO A 72 -8.44 13.57 -12.66
CA PRO A 72 -7.70 12.30 -12.43
C PRO A 72 -7.21 11.65 -13.71
N ASP A 73 -8.03 11.72 -14.76
CA ASP A 73 -7.79 11.05 -16.03
C ASP A 73 -6.78 11.82 -16.91
N ASP A 74 -6.31 13.01 -16.47
CA ASP A 74 -5.33 13.84 -17.18
C ASP A 74 -3.91 13.25 -17.18
N LEU A 75 -3.66 12.15 -16.46
CA LEU A 75 -2.31 11.63 -16.23
C LEU A 75 -2.04 10.30 -16.93
N SER A 76 -1.50 10.37 -18.16
CA SER A 76 -0.54 9.37 -18.61
C SER A 76 0.77 9.57 -17.84
N LEU A 77 1.12 8.63 -16.96
CA LEU A 77 2.39 8.48 -16.22
C LEU A 77 3.44 9.59 -16.48
N GLY A 78 3.48 10.60 -15.62
CA GLY A 78 4.42 11.72 -15.75
C GLY A 78 3.91 12.98 -15.05
N ALA A 79 3.91 12.94 -13.72
CA ALA A 79 3.51 14.04 -12.84
C ALA A 79 4.24 15.33 -13.23
N GLY A 80 3.51 16.45 -13.31
CA GLY A 80 4.13 17.78 -13.46
C GLY A 80 4.93 18.23 -12.24
N ALA A 81 5.37 17.32 -11.37
CA ALA A 81 6.15 17.63 -10.19
C ALA A 81 7.18 16.53 -9.89
N GLU A 82 8.42 16.95 -9.63
CA GLU A 82 9.56 16.12 -9.25
C GLU A 82 10.19 16.67 -7.96
N MET A 83 10.70 15.79 -7.11
CA MET A 83 11.51 16.16 -5.96
C MET A 83 12.90 15.55 -6.08
N THR A 84 13.92 16.39 -5.85
CA THR A 84 15.32 15.98 -5.74
C THR A 84 15.83 16.29 -4.33
N ALA A 85 16.41 15.28 -3.67
CA ALA A 85 17.08 15.40 -2.39
C ALA A 85 18.59 15.16 -2.56
N GLU A 86 19.41 16.16 -2.23
CA GLU A 86 20.88 16.04 -2.18
C GLU A 86 21.37 16.05 -0.74
N TYR A 87 22.06 14.98 -0.35
CA TYR A 87 22.65 14.78 0.96
C TYR A 87 24.17 14.89 0.86
N ARG A 88 24.76 15.70 1.75
CA ARG A 88 26.21 15.70 1.97
C ARG A 88 26.53 14.88 3.21
N LEU A 89 27.04 13.68 3.00
CA LEU A 89 27.31 12.71 4.05
C LEU A 89 28.77 12.81 4.51
N GLN A 90 29.02 12.55 5.79
CA GLN A 90 30.36 12.46 6.37
C GLN A 90 30.50 11.20 7.24
N ASN A 91 31.55 10.42 6.99
CA ASN A 91 31.96 9.33 7.84
C ASN A 91 33.05 9.84 8.81
N PRO A 92 32.77 9.93 10.13
CA PRO A 92 33.74 10.41 11.11
C PRO A 92 34.69 9.32 11.63
N THR A 93 34.64 8.10 11.07
CA THR A 93 35.40 6.94 11.56
C THR A 93 36.65 6.67 10.71
N ASP A 94 37.58 5.88 11.25
CA ASP A 94 38.84 5.53 10.60
C ASP A 94 38.74 4.33 9.63
N ALA A 95 37.53 3.83 9.38
CA ALA A 95 37.26 2.74 8.45
C ALA A 95 36.18 3.17 7.44
N ASP A 96 36.22 2.59 6.24
CA ASP A 96 35.16 2.77 5.26
C ASP A 96 33.84 2.25 5.82
N MET A 97 32.75 2.96 5.51
CA MET A 97 31.45 2.67 6.08
C MET A 97 30.41 2.45 5.00
N SER A 98 29.96 1.20 4.90
CA SER A 98 28.84 0.79 4.05
C SER A 98 27.57 0.67 4.89
N PHE A 99 26.45 1.13 4.36
CA PHE A 99 25.15 1.02 5.02
C PHE A 99 24.02 0.90 4.00
N ARG A 100 23.01 0.13 4.39
CA ARG A 100 21.79 -0.09 3.60
C ARG A 100 20.82 1.05 3.80
N LEU A 101 20.23 1.49 2.71
CA LEU A 101 19.30 2.60 2.62
C LEU A 101 18.02 2.14 1.95
N PHE A 102 16.91 2.65 2.47
CA PHE A 102 15.57 2.47 1.93
C PHE A 102 15.01 3.83 1.53
N LEU A 103 14.62 3.94 0.27
CA LEU A 103 13.88 5.08 -0.27
C LEU A 103 12.42 4.65 -0.49
N PRO A 104 11.44 5.27 0.17
CA PRO A 104 10.03 5.06 -0.15
C PRO A 104 9.70 5.74 -1.48
N VAL A 105 9.44 4.92 -2.50
CA VAL A 105 9.09 5.39 -3.85
C VAL A 105 7.63 5.81 -3.89
N GLY A 106 6.74 5.07 -3.22
CA GLY A 106 5.35 5.46 -3.04
C GLY A 106 4.36 4.31 -3.02
N VAL A 107 3.08 4.66 -3.11
CA VAL A 107 1.92 3.75 -3.19
C VAL A 107 1.12 4.07 -4.46
N LYS A 108 0.19 3.19 -4.84
CA LYS A 108 -0.75 3.49 -5.93
C LYS A 108 -1.63 4.68 -5.53
N THR A 109 -1.80 5.66 -6.43
CA THR A 109 -2.65 6.83 -6.20
C THR A 109 -4.01 6.65 -6.87
N ASP A 110 -4.99 7.49 -6.50
CA ASP A 110 -6.35 7.42 -7.06
C ASP A 110 -6.41 7.73 -8.57
N TYR A 111 -5.38 8.41 -9.08
CA TYR A 111 -5.32 8.96 -10.42
C TYR A 111 -4.14 8.43 -11.25
N ALA A 112 -3.37 7.49 -10.70
CA ALA A 112 -2.36 6.74 -11.45
C ALA A 112 -2.81 5.28 -11.58
N SER A 113 -2.77 4.76 -12.81
CA SER A 113 -3.28 3.41 -13.12
C SER A 113 -2.41 2.27 -12.60
N GLY A 114 -1.18 2.54 -12.13
CA GLY A 114 -0.23 1.54 -11.63
C GLY A 114 0.49 1.97 -10.36
N LEU A 115 1.13 1.01 -9.69
CA LEU A 115 2.16 1.33 -8.70
C LEU A 115 3.31 2.10 -9.37
N PRO A 116 4.00 3.00 -8.66
CA PRO A 116 5.29 3.49 -9.10
C PRO A 116 6.18 2.28 -9.43
N ASP A 117 6.49 2.10 -10.71
CA ASP A 117 7.39 1.03 -11.13
C ASP A 117 8.81 1.42 -10.77
N GLY A 118 9.67 0.43 -10.56
CA GLY A 118 11.03 0.67 -10.10
C GLY A 118 11.95 1.40 -11.08
N GLY A 119 11.40 2.12 -12.07
CA GLY A 119 12.10 3.06 -12.94
C GLY A 119 11.81 4.54 -12.65
N THR A 120 10.94 4.89 -11.69
CA THR A 120 10.54 6.28 -11.49
C THR A 120 11.53 7.13 -10.69
N ALA A 121 12.30 6.52 -9.79
CA ALA A 121 13.31 7.23 -9.00
C ALA A 121 14.73 7.00 -9.52
N ALA A 122 15.58 8.01 -9.45
CA ALA A 122 16.99 7.97 -9.79
C ALA A 122 17.84 8.19 -8.54
N ILE A 123 18.88 7.37 -8.36
CA ILE A 123 19.81 7.46 -7.22
C ILE A 123 21.24 7.63 -7.77
N ALA A 124 22.00 8.53 -7.17
CA ALA A 124 23.40 8.76 -7.52
C ALA A 124 24.28 9.02 -6.30
N ALA A 125 25.54 8.59 -6.37
CA ALA A 125 26.57 8.83 -5.38
C ALA A 125 27.82 9.41 -6.08
N ASP A 126 28.25 10.60 -5.67
CA ASP A 126 29.29 11.42 -6.33
C ASP A 126 29.08 11.53 -7.86
N GLY A 127 27.81 11.66 -8.26
CA GLY A 127 27.39 11.77 -9.67
C GLY A 127 27.37 10.44 -10.43
N MET A 128 27.71 9.32 -9.80
CA MET A 128 27.63 7.98 -10.38
C MET A 128 26.28 7.34 -10.03
N THR A 129 25.60 6.77 -11.03
CA THR A 129 24.33 6.06 -10.84
C THR A 129 24.50 4.88 -9.86
N VAL A 130 23.54 4.75 -8.94
CA VAL A 130 23.41 3.60 -8.03
C VAL A 130 22.15 2.84 -8.42
N GLU A 131 22.31 1.57 -8.76
CA GLU A 131 21.20 0.69 -9.13
C GLU A 131 20.55 0.11 -7.86
N PRO A 132 19.27 0.39 -7.59
CA PRO A 132 18.56 -0.15 -6.43
C PRO A 132 17.97 -1.53 -6.72
N THR A 133 17.64 -2.24 -5.65
CA THR A 133 16.73 -3.38 -5.67
C THR A 133 15.34 -2.92 -5.27
N VAL A 134 14.32 -3.35 -6.02
CA VAL A 134 12.92 -3.04 -5.71
C VAL A 134 12.42 -3.98 -4.60
N ARG A 135 11.79 -3.41 -3.59
CA ARG A 135 11.21 -4.10 -2.43
C ARG A 135 9.77 -3.62 -2.19
N TYR A 136 8.96 -4.44 -1.53
CA TYR A 136 7.56 -4.12 -1.25
C TYR A 136 7.17 -4.38 0.20
N THR A 137 6.32 -3.51 0.76
CA THR A 137 5.66 -3.74 2.06
C THR A 137 4.16 -3.46 1.99
N TYR A 138 3.41 -3.95 2.97
CA TYR A 138 1.96 -3.74 3.08
C TYR A 138 1.64 -2.31 3.55
N SER A 139 0.76 -1.62 2.82
CA SER A 139 0.49 -0.18 2.96
C SER A 139 -0.93 0.17 3.43
N ALA A 140 -1.72 -0.78 3.92
CA ALA A 140 -3.08 -0.50 4.44
C ALA A 140 -3.13 0.65 5.47
N ASN A 141 -2.05 0.79 6.24
CA ASN A 141 -1.90 1.86 7.22
C ASN A 141 -1.61 3.23 6.60
N ASP A 142 -1.18 3.34 5.34
CA ASP A 142 -1.01 4.63 4.68
C ASP A 142 -2.35 5.32 4.42
N LEU A 143 -3.40 4.55 4.14
CA LEU A 143 -4.77 5.04 3.96
C LEU A 143 -5.41 5.40 5.31
N SER A 144 -5.23 4.57 6.35
CA SER A 144 -5.84 4.82 7.68
C SER A 144 -5.09 5.87 8.49
N ALA A 145 -3.76 5.93 8.41
CA ALA A 145 -2.97 6.88 9.17
C ALA A 145 -3.10 8.32 8.70
N LYS A 146 -3.31 8.53 7.39
CA LYS A 146 -3.61 9.85 6.82
C LYS A 146 -4.84 10.52 7.45
N TYR A 147 -5.81 9.73 7.92
CA TYR A 147 -7.04 10.22 8.55
C TYR A 147 -7.07 10.07 10.09
N TYR A 148 -6.35 9.10 10.68
CA TYR A 148 -6.59 8.69 12.07
C TYR A 148 -5.35 8.52 12.96
N GLY A 149 -4.11 8.67 12.49
CA GLY A 149 -2.96 8.30 13.34
C GLY A 149 -1.57 8.81 12.94
N SER A 150 -0.61 8.46 13.78
CA SER A 150 0.83 8.71 13.60
C SER A 150 1.49 7.47 13.00
N TYR A 151 1.42 7.32 11.67
CA TYR A 151 2.21 6.29 10.99
C TYR A 151 3.65 6.75 10.83
N ASP A 152 4.56 5.87 11.21
CA ASP A 152 5.98 6.05 11.02
C ASP A 152 6.43 5.23 9.81
N ILE A 153 6.72 5.91 8.70
CA ILE A 153 7.24 5.26 7.50
C ILE A 153 8.54 4.48 7.78
N ALA A 154 9.31 4.84 8.81
CA ALA A 154 10.51 4.11 9.20
C ALA A 154 10.21 2.72 9.80
N ASP A 155 9.03 2.51 10.39
CA ASP A 155 8.63 1.20 10.91
C ASP A 155 8.16 0.24 9.78
N ALA A 156 7.91 0.80 8.59
CA ALA A 156 7.40 0.08 7.43
C ALA A 156 8.46 -0.29 6.40
N VAL A 157 9.75 -0.12 6.73
CA VAL A 157 10.86 -0.54 5.87
C VAL A 157 10.80 -2.06 5.61
N PRO A 158 11.18 -2.53 4.40
CA PRO A 158 11.29 -3.96 4.12
C PRO A 158 12.16 -4.67 5.15
N LYS A 159 11.72 -5.85 5.58
CA LYS A 159 12.44 -6.69 6.55
C LYS A 159 12.97 -7.95 5.86
N ASP A 160 14.18 -8.35 6.20
CA ASP A 160 14.76 -9.61 5.71
C ASP A 160 14.44 -10.80 6.60
N THR A 161 13.80 -10.53 7.74
CA THR A 161 13.40 -11.53 8.72
C THR A 161 11.94 -11.31 9.13
N TYR A 162 11.39 -12.34 9.73
CA TYR A 162 9.97 -12.45 10.04
C TYR A 162 9.70 -12.62 11.54
N ASP A 163 10.69 -12.35 12.38
CA ASP A 163 10.67 -12.77 13.79
C ASP A 163 9.56 -12.13 14.65
N GLU A 164 8.74 -11.24 14.09
CA GLU A 164 7.74 -10.44 14.81
C GLU A 164 6.27 -10.84 14.56
N SER A 165 5.97 -11.71 13.57
CA SER A 165 4.57 -12.04 13.29
C SER A 165 4.01 -13.14 14.19
N VAL A 166 2.71 -13.03 14.52
CA VAL A 166 1.96 -14.08 15.22
C VAL A 166 1.71 -15.34 14.37
N PHE A 167 1.86 -15.24 13.05
CA PHE A 167 1.71 -16.37 12.12
C PHE A 167 3.07 -17.00 11.79
N ALA A 168 3.63 -17.76 12.73
CA ALA A 168 4.88 -18.48 12.51
C ALA A 168 4.83 -19.37 11.26
N ARG A 169 5.96 -19.57 10.57
CA ARG A 169 6.06 -20.35 9.30
C ARG A 169 5.46 -21.75 9.40
N ASP A 170 5.63 -22.38 10.56
CA ASP A 170 5.16 -23.72 10.88
C ASP A 170 3.72 -23.76 11.42
N THR A 171 3.04 -22.62 11.51
CA THR A 171 1.62 -22.57 11.89
C THR A 171 0.83 -23.49 10.97
N GLN A 172 0.09 -24.42 11.56
CA GLN A 172 -0.71 -25.36 10.78
C GLN A 172 -1.84 -24.62 10.07
N VAL A 173 -2.05 -24.94 8.80
CA VAL A 173 -3.14 -24.43 7.96
C VAL A 173 -3.97 -25.62 7.49
N HIS A 174 -5.30 -25.49 7.61
CA HIS A 174 -6.29 -26.45 7.16
C HIS A 174 -7.17 -25.77 6.12
N ILE A 175 -7.16 -26.28 4.89
CA ILE A 175 -7.80 -25.66 3.73
C ILE A 175 -8.99 -26.53 3.34
N TYR A 176 -10.17 -25.92 3.27
CA TYR A 176 -11.42 -26.55 2.88
C TYR A 176 -11.89 -25.92 1.56
N ARG A 177 -11.80 -26.68 0.47
CA ARG A 177 -12.29 -26.27 -0.85
C ARG A 177 -13.59 -26.99 -1.15
N TYR A 178 -14.60 -26.24 -1.56
CA TYR A 178 -15.92 -26.77 -1.89
C TYR A 178 -16.28 -26.43 -3.33
N ARG A 179 -16.74 -27.44 -4.08
CA ARG A 179 -17.43 -27.26 -5.35
C ARG A 179 -18.92 -27.40 -5.08
N VAL A 180 -19.66 -26.32 -5.28
CA VAL A 180 -21.08 -26.21 -4.93
C VAL A 180 -21.89 -26.05 -6.20
N THR A 181 -22.74 -27.02 -6.50
CA THR A 181 -23.69 -26.94 -7.63
C THR A 181 -25.08 -26.67 -7.08
N VAL A 182 -25.65 -25.51 -7.40
CA VAL A 182 -26.99 -25.12 -6.95
C VAL A 182 -27.94 -25.14 -8.13
N PRO A 183 -29.05 -25.91 -8.09
CA PRO A 183 -30.05 -25.85 -9.15
C PRO A 183 -30.68 -24.46 -9.25
N GLN A 184 -31.24 -24.11 -10.41
CA GLN A 184 -32.01 -22.87 -10.55
C GLN A 184 -33.16 -22.87 -9.55
N VAL A 185 -33.30 -21.80 -8.77
CA VAL A 185 -34.41 -21.63 -7.83
C VAL A 185 -35.38 -20.58 -8.39
N GLU A 186 -36.67 -20.90 -8.37
CA GLU A 186 -37.71 -19.96 -8.78
C GLU A 186 -37.71 -18.73 -7.86
N ASP A 187 -37.76 -17.54 -8.47
CA ASP A 187 -37.75 -16.24 -7.78
C ASP A 187 -36.51 -15.94 -6.90
N ALA A 188 -35.40 -16.67 -7.09
CA ALA A 188 -34.15 -16.42 -6.37
C ALA A 188 -32.89 -16.60 -7.24
N ASP A 189 -32.26 -15.48 -7.59
CA ASP A 189 -31.01 -15.45 -8.36
C ASP A 189 -29.78 -15.80 -7.52
N SER A 190 -29.90 -15.77 -6.19
CA SER A 190 -28.81 -16.11 -5.27
C SER A 190 -29.28 -16.87 -4.04
N CYS A 191 -28.34 -17.57 -3.42
CA CYS A 191 -28.48 -18.32 -2.19
C CYS A 191 -27.21 -18.18 -1.35
N TYR A 192 -27.16 -18.89 -0.22
CA TYR A 192 -26.04 -18.85 0.71
C TYR A 192 -25.47 -20.24 0.91
N PHE A 193 -24.15 -20.37 0.76
CA PHE A 193 -23.38 -21.46 1.33
C PHE A 193 -23.02 -21.12 2.77
N LEU A 194 -23.36 -22.00 3.70
CA LEU A 194 -23.09 -21.86 5.13
C LEU A 194 -22.05 -22.90 5.54
N PHE A 195 -21.01 -22.46 6.24
CA PHE A 195 -20.01 -23.30 6.87
C PHE A 195 -20.05 -23.05 8.37
N SER A 196 -20.55 -24.02 9.14
CA SER A 196 -20.63 -23.95 10.61
C SER A 196 -19.59 -24.87 11.24
N TYR A 197 -18.98 -24.45 12.35
CA TYR A 197 -17.89 -25.19 12.99
C TYR A 197 -17.79 -24.89 14.49
N THR A 198 -17.01 -25.71 15.20
CA THR A 198 -16.60 -25.50 16.59
C THR A 198 -15.08 -25.39 16.67
N CYS A 199 -14.55 -24.38 17.36
CA CYS A 199 -13.10 -24.20 17.54
C CYS A 199 -12.76 -23.56 18.90
N ASN A 200 -11.47 -23.59 19.23
CA ASN A 200 -10.91 -22.77 20.31
C ASN A 200 -10.44 -21.44 19.72
N THR A 201 -11.17 -20.35 19.99
CA THR A 201 -10.88 -19.02 19.41
C THR A 201 -9.53 -18.43 19.80
N ARG A 202 -8.84 -18.99 20.80
CA ARG A 202 -7.47 -18.58 21.16
C ARG A 202 -6.38 -19.29 20.38
N LYS A 203 -6.74 -20.35 19.65
CA LYS A 203 -5.79 -21.25 18.98
C LYS A 203 -6.16 -21.54 17.52
N THR A 204 -7.37 -21.17 17.11
CA THR A 204 -7.88 -21.36 15.77
C THR A 204 -8.46 -20.06 15.28
N ARG A 205 -8.02 -19.66 14.09
CA ARG A 205 -8.64 -18.57 13.34
C ARG A 205 -9.17 -19.13 12.03
N VAL A 206 -10.44 -18.88 11.72
CA VAL A 206 -11.08 -19.35 10.48
C VAL A 206 -11.43 -18.17 9.61
N ILE A 207 -11.08 -18.24 8.33
CA ILE A 207 -11.32 -17.21 7.33
C ILE A 207 -12.00 -17.84 6.12
N ASN A 208 -13.17 -17.30 5.74
CA ASN A 208 -13.81 -17.58 4.46
C ASN A 208 -13.35 -16.56 3.42
N PHE A 209 -12.51 -16.99 2.48
CA PHE A 209 -11.97 -16.14 1.42
C PHE A 209 -12.92 -15.93 0.24
N SER A 210 -14.03 -16.68 0.17
CA SER A 210 -15.08 -16.52 -0.84
C SER A 210 -16.28 -15.74 -0.32
N GLY A 211 -16.23 -15.26 0.93
CA GLY A 211 -17.39 -14.65 1.58
C GLY A 211 -16.98 -13.86 2.82
N PHE A 212 -17.80 -13.93 3.87
CA PHE A 212 -17.53 -13.26 5.13
C PHE A 212 -17.71 -14.21 6.31
N ASN A 213 -16.97 -13.95 7.38
CA ASN A 213 -17.12 -14.68 8.63
C ASN A 213 -18.22 -14.05 9.49
N GLY A 214 -19.05 -14.88 10.09
CA GLY A 214 -19.98 -14.48 11.14
C GLY A 214 -19.29 -14.33 12.49
N VAL A 215 -20.06 -13.94 13.49
CA VAL A 215 -19.56 -13.83 14.88
C VAL A 215 -19.36 -15.24 15.46
N ILE A 216 -18.23 -15.45 16.14
CA ILE A 216 -17.98 -16.67 16.91
C ILE A 216 -18.52 -16.48 18.33
N TYR A 217 -19.42 -17.37 18.76
CA TYR A 217 -20.01 -17.34 20.10
C TYR A 217 -19.86 -18.69 20.80
N ASN A 218 -19.30 -18.69 22.02
CA ASN A 218 -19.02 -19.90 22.80
C ASN A 218 -18.27 -21.01 22.03
N GLY A 219 -17.30 -20.61 21.20
CA GLY A 219 -16.50 -21.52 20.38
C GLY A 219 -17.22 -22.04 19.13
N ARG A 220 -18.48 -21.67 18.91
CA ARG A 220 -19.22 -22.00 17.69
C ARG A 220 -19.13 -20.83 16.71
N GLY A 221 -18.56 -21.09 15.55
CA GLY A 221 -18.43 -20.13 14.46
C GLY A 221 -19.26 -20.52 13.25
N TYR A 222 -19.56 -19.54 12.42
CA TYR A 222 -20.11 -19.77 11.10
C TYR A 222 -19.53 -18.78 10.10
N SER A 223 -19.44 -19.16 8.83
CA SER A 223 -19.13 -18.27 7.72
C SER A 223 -20.14 -18.47 6.61
N VAL A 224 -20.29 -17.44 5.78
CA VAL A 224 -21.31 -17.39 4.72
C VAL A 224 -20.70 -16.87 3.44
N CYS A 225 -21.04 -17.52 2.33
CA CYS A 225 -20.74 -17.07 0.97
C CYS A 225 -22.05 -16.96 0.20
N SER A 226 -22.22 -15.88 -0.58
CA SER A 226 -23.37 -15.72 -1.48
C SER A 226 -23.06 -16.41 -2.80
N LEU A 227 -23.91 -17.33 -3.22
CA LEU A 227 -23.75 -18.10 -4.44
C LEU A 227 -24.90 -17.86 -5.41
N PRO A 228 -24.66 -17.71 -6.71
CA PRO A 228 -25.71 -17.70 -7.72
C PRO A 228 -26.43 -19.05 -7.82
N THR A 229 -27.72 -19.05 -8.14
CA THR A 229 -28.47 -20.28 -8.44
C THR A 229 -28.32 -20.66 -9.91
N GLY A 230 -28.52 -21.93 -10.24
CA GLY A 230 -28.46 -22.43 -11.63
C GLY A 230 -27.06 -22.70 -12.18
N GLN A 231 -26.00 -22.54 -11.37
CA GLN A 231 -24.62 -22.77 -11.79
C GLN A 231 -23.77 -23.40 -10.68
N GLU A 232 -22.54 -23.74 -11.06
CA GLU A 232 -21.49 -24.20 -10.14
C GLU A 232 -20.71 -23.01 -9.58
N SER A 233 -20.22 -23.13 -8.36
CA SER A 233 -19.36 -22.13 -7.71
C SER A 233 -18.32 -22.81 -6.82
N GLU A 234 -17.17 -22.17 -6.64
CA GLU A 234 -16.12 -22.64 -5.74
C GLU A 234 -16.09 -21.78 -4.47
N VAL A 235 -15.94 -22.44 -3.32
CA VAL A 235 -15.84 -21.79 -2.00
C VAL A 235 -14.61 -22.28 -1.27
N THR A 236 -13.77 -21.36 -0.79
CA THR A 236 -12.58 -21.68 0.00
C THR A 236 -12.69 -21.12 1.42
N VAL A 237 -12.60 -22.00 2.41
CA VAL A 237 -12.50 -21.66 3.83
C VAL A 237 -11.17 -22.19 4.35
N VAL A 238 -10.43 -21.38 5.11
CA VAL A 238 -9.12 -21.74 5.65
C VAL A 238 -9.12 -21.54 7.17
N ALA A 239 -8.58 -22.52 7.89
CA ALA A 239 -8.35 -22.44 9.32
C ALA A 239 -6.85 -22.44 9.64
N PHE A 240 -6.41 -21.50 10.47
CA PHE A 240 -5.05 -21.35 10.93
C PHE A 240 -4.95 -21.78 12.40
N GLY A 241 -3.96 -22.62 12.72
CA GLY A 241 -3.73 -23.20 14.05
C GLY A 241 -4.40 -24.56 14.24
N GLU A 242 -5.12 -24.74 15.36
CA GLU A 242 -5.81 -26.01 15.64
C GLU A 242 -6.98 -26.23 14.67
N MET A 243 -7.16 -27.48 14.21
CA MET A 243 -8.22 -27.85 13.27
C MET A 243 -9.62 -27.62 13.91
N PRO A 244 -10.56 -26.97 13.21
CA PRO A 244 -11.94 -26.89 13.66
C PRO A 244 -12.64 -28.26 13.63
N SER A 245 -13.67 -28.41 14.46
CA SER A 245 -14.45 -29.64 14.62
C SER A 245 -15.93 -29.40 14.37
N ASN A 246 -16.72 -30.48 14.24
CA ASN A 246 -18.17 -30.41 13.99
C ASN A 246 -18.52 -29.53 12.79
N ILE A 247 -17.74 -29.65 11.71
CA ILE A 247 -17.95 -28.88 10.49
C ILE A 247 -19.25 -29.37 9.83
N VAL A 248 -20.14 -28.42 9.53
CA VAL A 248 -21.39 -28.68 8.82
C VAL A 248 -21.53 -27.65 7.70
N THR A 249 -21.71 -28.15 6.48
CA THR A 249 -21.93 -27.32 5.29
C THR A 249 -23.32 -27.58 4.70
N HIS A 250 -23.98 -26.52 4.23
CA HIS A 250 -25.23 -26.63 3.49
C HIS A 250 -25.50 -25.35 2.69
N VAL A 251 -26.45 -25.43 1.75
CA VAL A 251 -26.92 -24.28 0.99
C VAL A 251 -28.36 -23.93 1.39
N SER A 252 -28.65 -22.65 1.60
CA SER A 252 -30.00 -22.15 1.91
C SER A 252 -30.29 -20.78 1.28
N LEU A 253 -31.57 -20.44 1.12
CA LEU A 253 -32.02 -19.09 0.75
C LEU A 253 -31.91 -18.08 1.92
N SER A 254 -31.65 -18.54 3.13
CA SER A 254 -31.48 -17.69 4.32
C SER A 254 -30.20 -18.01 5.08
N ARG A 255 -29.57 -16.95 5.61
CA ARG A 255 -28.41 -17.03 6.49
C ARG A 255 -28.75 -17.47 7.92
N ALA A 256 -30.05 -17.57 8.24
CA ALA A 256 -30.51 -17.92 9.58
C ALA A 256 -30.18 -19.37 9.92
N GLU A 257 -29.79 -19.62 11.16
CA GLU A 257 -29.57 -20.97 11.65
C GLU A 257 -30.85 -21.81 11.57
N GLY A 258 -30.76 -23.03 11.05
CA GLY A 258 -31.92 -23.91 10.88
C GLY A 258 -32.80 -23.59 9.66
N SER A 259 -32.31 -22.74 8.75
CA SER A 259 -32.97 -22.49 7.47
C SER A 259 -33.06 -23.77 6.62
N ALA A 260 -34.12 -23.86 5.81
CA ALA A 260 -34.33 -25.02 4.97
C ALA A 260 -33.23 -25.11 3.90
N PHE A 261 -32.75 -26.33 3.66
CA PHE A 261 -31.77 -26.60 2.61
C PHE A 261 -32.42 -26.52 1.23
N ILE A 262 -31.64 -26.11 0.23
CA ILE A 262 -32.09 -26.14 -1.16
C ILE A 262 -32.04 -27.59 -1.67
N PRO A 263 -33.19 -28.19 -2.04
CA PRO A 263 -33.21 -29.57 -2.55
C PRO A 263 -32.43 -29.68 -3.87
N GLY A 264 -31.63 -30.74 -4.01
CA GLY A 264 -30.86 -31.01 -5.22
C GLY A 264 -29.56 -30.21 -5.34
N ALA A 265 -29.23 -29.35 -4.37
CA ALA A 265 -27.89 -28.79 -4.27
C ALA A 265 -26.87 -29.88 -3.94
N ASN A 266 -25.72 -29.87 -4.62
CA ASN A 266 -24.60 -30.78 -4.37
C ASN A 266 -23.41 -29.98 -3.81
N ILE A 267 -22.73 -30.56 -2.81
CA ILE A 267 -21.53 -29.99 -2.21
C ILE A 267 -20.46 -31.08 -2.21
N GLU A 268 -19.45 -30.90 -3.03
CA GLU A 268 -18.24 -31.71 -3.02
C GLU A 268 -17.16 -30.98 -2.24
N SER A 269 -16.36 -31.70 -1.47
CA SER A 269 -15.34 -31.11 -0.60
C SER A 269 -13.99 -31.77 -0.77
N GLU A 270 -12.95 -30.95 -0.76
CA GLU A 270 -11.54 -31.34 -0.66
C GLU A 270 -10.92 -30.68 0.57
N GLU A 271 -10.18 -31.47 1.34
CA GLU A 271 -9.46 -31.03 2.53
C GLU A 271 -7.96 -31.19 2.32
N GLU A 272 -7.22 -30.12 2.56
CA GLU A 272 -5.76 -30.09 2.47
C GLU A 272 -5.17 -29.54 3.77
N GLN A 273 -3.99 -30.02 4.14
CA GLN A 273 -3.22 -29.51 5.26
C GLN A 273 -1.85 -29.04 4.77
N ALA A 274 -1.44 -27.86 5.21
CA ALA A 274 -0.16 -27.25 4.88
C ALA A 274 0.38 -26.49 6.10
N THR A 275 1.62 -26.05 6.05
CA THR A 275 2.10 -24.99 6.96
C THR A 275 1.75 -23.63 6.39
N PHE A 276 1.83 -22.59 7.22
CA PHE A 276 1.59 -21.21 6.77
C PHE A 276 2.58 -20.81 5.68
N GLU A 277 3.86 -21.17 5.80
CA GLU A 277 4.85 -20.97 4.74
C GLU A 277 4.43 -21.61 3.41
N VAL A 278 4.04 -22.89 3.43
CA VAL A 278 3.60 -23.58 2.20
C VAL A 278 2.34 -22.94 1.61
N TRP A 279 1.37 -22.56 2.46
CA TRP A 279 0.15 -21.90 2.01
C TRP A 279 0.44 -20.52 1.38
N VAL A 280 1.32 -19.72 1.99
CA VAL A 280 1.73 -18.42 1.45
C VAL A 280 2.47 -18.59 0.11
N SER A 281 3.42 -19.53 0.04
CA SER A 281 4.13 -19.84 -1.20
C SER A 281 3.20 -20.31 -2.31
N SER A 282 2.07 -20.97 -1.98
CA SER A 282 1.12 -21.42 -3.00
C SER A 282 0.44 -20.30 -3.77
N MET A 283 0.40 -19.08 -3.21
CA MET A 283 -0.18 -17.88 -3.83
C MET A 283 0.86 -16.97 -4.49
N TYR A 284 2.16 -17.30 -4.35
CA TYR A 284 3.24 -16.40 -4.76
C TYR A 284 3.31 -16.21 -6.27
N LYS A 285 3.04 -17.27 -7.03
CA LYS A 285 3.15 -17.23 -8.50
C LYS A 285 2.19 -16.21 -9.09
N GLU A 286 0.94 -16.23 -8.66
CA GLU A 286 -0.10 -15.29 -9.08
C GLU A 286 0.26 -13.86 -8.64
N ALA A 287 0.80 -13.68 -7.44
CA ALA A 287 1.25 -12.38 -6.96
C ALA A 287 2.41 -11.81 -7.81
N CYS A 288 3.42 -12.63 -8.12
CA CYS A 288 4.60 -12.19 -8.86
C CYS A 288 4.34 -11.89 -10.34
N GLU A 289 3.26 -12.45 -10.91
CA GLU A 289 2.79 -12.11 -12.26
C GLU A 289 2.15 -10.70 -12.31
N VAL A 290 1.60 -10.20 -11.19
CA VAL A 290 0.99 -8.86 -11.10
C VAL A 290 2.04 -7.79 -10.82
N VAL A 291 3.00 -8.07 -9.95
CA VAL A 291 4.00 -7.11 -9.46
C VAL A 291 5.27 -7.90 -9.10
N PRO A 292 6.49 -7.41 -9.40
CA PRO A 292 7.73 -8.17 -9.21
C PRO A 292 8.18 -8.24 -7.73
N ILE A 293 7.31 -8.73 -6.85
CA ILE A 293 7.57 -8.96 -5.43
C ILE A 293 8.47 -10.19 -5.27
N ASN A 294 9.47 -10.13 -4.39
CA ASN A 294 10.27 -11.31 -4.03
C ASN A 294 9.59 -12.16 -2.94
N GLU A 295 9.98 -13.43 -2.80
CA GLU A 295 9.35 -14.36 -1.85
C GLU A 295 9.34 -13.87 -0.39
N MET A 296 10.40 -13.18 0.05
CA MET A 296 10.51 -12.69 1.42
C MET A 296 9.50 -11.57 1.68
N ASP A 297 9.45 -10.58 0.78
CA ASP A 297 8.49 -9.49 0.86
C ASP A 297 7.06 -10.02 0.77
N TRP A 298 6.79 -10.95 -0.14
CA TRP A 298 5.49 -11.59 -0.28
C TRP A 298 5.03 -12.22 1.04
N TYR A 299 5.92 -12.98 1.68
CA TYR A 299 5.62 -13.61 2.94
C TYR A 299 5.33 -12.60 4.06
N ASN A 300 6.15 -11.56 4.17
CA ASN A 300 5.94 -10.47 5.14
C ASN A 300 4.62 -9.71 4.88
N ILE A 301 4.29 -9.46 3.61
CA ILE A 301 3.03 -8.80 3.20
C ILE A 301 1.83 -9.62 3.60
N VAL A 302 1.80 -10.92 3.26
CA VAL A 302 0.65 -11.79 3.59
C VAL A 302 0.44 -11.86 5.10
N ALA A 303 1.51 -11.95 5.88
CA ALA A 303 1.40 -11.94 7.33
C ALA A 303 0.87 -10.63 7.89
N ALA A 304 1.36 -9.49 7.39
CA ALA A 304 0.89 -8.18 7.81
C ALA A 304 -0.60 -7.99 7.49
N VAL A 305 -1.05 -8.42 6.30
CA VAL A 305 -2.49 -8.46 5.92
C VAL A 305 -3.29 -9.32 6.90
N MET A 306 -2.75 -10.49 7.24
CA MET A 306 -3.38 -11.42 8.16
C MET A 306 -3.46 -10.87 9.58
N GLU A 307 -2.54 -10.02 10.03
CA GLU A 307 -2.58 -9.40 11.36
C GLU A 307 -3.49 -8.18 11.45
N ASP A 308 -3.57 -7.40 10.37
CA ASP A 308 -4.34 -6.16 10.30
C ASP A 308 -5.84 -6.39 10.12
N ASP A 309 -6.26 -7.56 9.60
CA ASP A 309 -7.66 -7.97 9.36
C ASP A 309 -8.46 -7.09 8.38
N THR A 310 -7.97 -5.91 8.00
CA THR A 310 -8.70 -4.92 7.21
C THR A 310 -8.91 -5.35 5.76
N TYR A 311 -7.89 -5.99 5.16
CA TYR A 311 -7.86 -6.26 3.72
C TYR A 311 -7.70 -7.76 3.40
N LEU A 312 -8.26 -8.64 4.23
CA LEU A 312 -8.26 -10.09 3.98
C LEU A 312 -8.86 -10.48 2.62
N SER A 313 -9.78 -9.67 2.08
CA SER A 313 -10.37 -9.85 0.74
C SER A 313 -9.37 -9.68 -0.40
N TYR A 314 -8.15 -9.23 -0.12
CA TYR A 314 -7.07 -9.13 -1.12
C TYR A 314 -6.30 -10.44 -1.27
N LEU A 315 -6.64 -11.44 -0.44
CA LEU A 315 -6.16 -12.81 -0.54
C LEU A 315 -7.35 -13.76 -0.81
N PRO A 316 -7.16 -14.86 -1.54
CA PRO A 316 -6.00 -15.16 -2.39
C PRO A 316 -5.93 -14.22 -3.61
N VAL A 317 -4.74 -14.09 -4.21
CA VAL A 317 -4.54 -13.25 -5.40
C VAL A 317 -5.20 -13.91 -6.61
N THR A 318 -6.41 -13.46 -6.95
CA THR A 318 -7.10 -13.80 -8.19
C THR A 318 -6.81 -12.74 -9.27
N GLU A 319 -7.24 -12.98 -10.51
CA GLU A 319 -7.12 -11.99 -11.59
C GLU A 319 -7.74 -10.63 -11.21
N ASP A 320 -8.94 -10.63 -10.62
CA ASP A 320 -9.57 -9.43 -10.05
C ASP A 320 -8.86 -8.93 -8.78
N GLY A 321 -8.27 -9.85 -8.00
CA GLY A 321 -7.51 -9.56 -6.78
C GLY A 321 -6.17 -8.84 -7.02
N GLY A 322 -5.60 -8.91 -8.23
CA GLY A 322 -4.35 -8.23 -8.56
C GLY A 322 -4.43 -6.70 -8.40
N GLN A 323 -5.54 -6.07 -8.78
CA GLN A 323 -5.72 -4.62 -8.63
C GLN A 323 -5.82 -4.18 -7.17
N ASN A 324 -6.44 -5.03 -6.35
CA ASN A 324 -6.54 -4.82 -4.92
C ASN A 324 -5.16 -4.94 -4.25
N LEU A 325 -4.39 -5.96 -4.64
CA LEU A 325 -3.01 -6.13 -4.19
C LEU A 325 -2.18 -4.88 -4.51
N LEU A 326 -2.24 -4.36 -5.74
CA LEU A 326 -1.52 -3.12 -6.10
C LEU A 326 -1.89 -1.92 -5.21
N GLY A 327 -3.15 -1.83 -4.76
CA GLY A 327 -3.60 -0.77 -3.85
C GLY A 327 -3.10 -0.92 -2.41
N ALA A 328 -2.70 -2.13 -2.00
CA ALA A 328 -2.23 -2.44 -0.64
C ALA A 328 -0.70 -2.50 -0.52
N LEU A 329 0.04 -2.09 -1.54
CA LEU A 329 1.51 -2.16 -1.53
C LEU A 329 2.14 -0.77 -1.50
N ARG A 330 3.29 -0.71 -0.82
CA ARG A 330 4.26 0.36 -0.90
C ARG A 330 5.52 -0.15 -1.58
N CYS A 331 5.98 0.60 -2.57
CA CYS A 331 7.22 0.35 -3.30
C CYS A 331 8.39 1.05 -2.60
N TRP A 332 9.50 0.33 -2.50
CA TRP A 332 10.74 0.78 -1.88
C TRP A 332 11.93 0.47 -2.79
N TYR A 333 12.93 1.35 -2.76
CA TYR A 333 14.26 1.04 -3.26
C TYR A 333 15.19 0.75 -2.11
N GLU A 334 15.80 -0.42 -2.16
CA GLU A 334 16.91 -0.82 -1.29
C GLU A 334 18.23 -0.67 -2.06
N TYR A 335 19.21 -0.01 -1.47
CA TYR A 335 20.55 0.15 -2.04
C TYR A 335 21.59 0.36 -0.94
N GLU A 336 22.86 0.19 -1.30
CA GLU A 336 23.98 0.40 -0.39
C GLU A 336 24.82 1.58 -0.85
N LEU A 337 25.25 2.41 0.10
CA LEU A 337 26.27 3.43 -0.13
C LEU A 337 27.48 3.14 0.74
N THR A 338 28.67 3.49 0.24
CA THR A 338 29.91 3.44 1.00
C THR A 338 30.52 4.83 1.11
N VAL A 339 30.74 5.30 2.33
CA VAL A 339 31.44 6.57 2.61
C VAL A 339 32.86 6.26 3.12
N PRO A 340 33.91 6.74 2.44
CA PRO A 340 35.29 6.44 2.83
C PRO A 340 35.65 6.88 4.25
N ALA A 341 36.62 6.22 4.87
CA ALA A 341 37.17 6.58 6.18
C ALA A 341 37.52 8.08 6.25
N ASN A 342 37.02 8.78 7.28
CA ASN A 342 37.18 10.23 7.47
C ASN A 342 36.77 11.08 6.25
N GLY A 343 35.96 10.52 5.34
CA GLY A 343 35.60 11.09 4.05
C GLY A 343 34.19 11.66 4.00
N THR A 344 33.84 12.14 2.81
CA THR A 344 32.49 12.63 2.50
C THR A 344 31.98 12.02 1.21
N LEU A 345 30.66 11.97 1.06
CA LEU A 345 29.95 11.49 -0.13
C LEU A 345 28.81 12.46 -0.44
N VAL A 346 28.62 12.80 -1.73
CA VAL A 346 27.39 13.46 -2.19
C VAL A 346 26.43 12.40 -2.67
N HIS A 347 25.26 12.32 -2.05
CA HIS A 347 24.22 11.37 -2.40
C HIS A 347 22.99 12.13 -2.89
N THR A 348 22.46 11.76 -4.05
CA THR A 348 21.32 12.43 -4.66
C THR A 348 20.23 11.41 -4.97
N VAL A 349 18.98 11.76 -4.68
CA VAL A 349 17.78 11.02 -5.05
C VAL A 349 16.83 11.94 -5.78
N SER A 350 16.27 11.52 -6.91
CA SER A 350 15.21 12.23 -7.62
C SER A 350 14.02 11.30 -7.86
N GLN A 351 12.80 11.74 -7.59
CA GLN A 351 11.59 10.95 -7.87
C GLN A 351 10.38 11.84 -8.16
N PRO A 352 9.42 11.38 -8.97
CA PRO A 352 8.16 12.07 -9.15
C PRO A 352 7.40 12.13 -7.83
N VAL A 353 6.70 13.24 -7.62
CA VAL A 353 5.86 13.46 -6.45
C VAL A 353 4.40 13.61 -6.86
N PHE A 354 3.52 13.01 -6.06
CA PHE A 354 2.12 12.88 -6.40
C PHE A 354 1.30 13.64 -5.35
N PRO A 355 0.87 14.89 -5.63
CA PRO A 355 0.14 15.68 -4.66
C PRO A 355 -1.30 15.21 -4.48
N ASP A 356 -1.85 15.49 -3.31
CA ASP A 356 -3.30 15.47 -3.14
C ASP A 356 -3.94 16.57 -3.99
N MET A 357 -5.07 16.24 -4.61
CA MET A 357 -5.88 17.19 -5.37
C MET A 357 -7.11 17.60 -4.55
N LEU A 358 -7.29 18.90 -4.33
CA LEU A 358 -8.35 19.47 -3.49
C LEU A 358 -9.25 20.42 -4.30
N GLY A 359 -10.56 20.20 -4.22
CA GLY A 359 -11.60 21.02 -4.85
C GLY A 359 -12.07 20.49 -6.21
N GLU A 360 -13.22 20.98 -6.68
CA GLU A 360 -13.82 20.58 -7.97
C GLU A 360 -14.23 21.82 -8.81
N PRO A 361 -13.59 22.08 -9.97
CA PRO A 361 -12.36 21.43 -10.46
C PRO A 361 -11.19 21.65 -9.48
N CYS A 362 -10.14 20.83 -9.55
CA CYS A 362 -9.00 20.95 -8.63
C CYS A 362 -8.40 22.36 -8.71
N THR A 363 -8.29 23.03 -7.56
CA THR A 363 -7.74 24.38 -7.45
C THR A 363 -6.55 24.46 -6.50
N LEU A 364 -6.28 23.37 -5.78
CA LEU A 364 -5.34 23.33 -4.69
C LEU A 364 -4.64 21.97 -4.65
N TRP A 365 -3.31 21.99 -4.65
CA TRP A 365 -2.49 20.78 -4.57
C TRP A 365 -1.71 20.77 -3.28
N ALA A 366 -1.76 19.65 -2.55
CA ALA A 366 -1.02 19.48 -1.31
C ALA A 366 0.10 18.44 -1.46
N PHE A 367 1.33 18.85 -1.13
CA PHE A 367 2.49 17.98 -1.09
C PHE A 367 2.89 17.75 0.37
N GLU A 368 3.16 16.50 0.72
CA GLU A 368 3.68 16.11 2.02
C GLU A 368 5.00 15.37 1.85
N TYR A 369 6.02 15.85 2.58
CA TYR A 369 7.34 15.25 2.61
C TYR A 369 7.81 14.98 4.05
N GLY A 370 8.06 13.71 4.35
CA GLY A 370 8.71 13.28 5.58
C GLY A 370 10.20 13.58 5.55
N LEU A 371 10.66 14.50 6.39
CA LEU A 371 12.09 14.85 6.47
C LEU A 371 12.92 13.67 6.99
N SER A 372 14.16 13.55 6.52
CA SER A 372 15.10 12.60 7.09
C SER A 372 15.50 13.09 8.50
N THR A 373 14.76 12.66 9.51
CA THR A 373 14.94 13.19 10.87
C THR A 373 16.15 12.60 11.58
N ASP A 374 16.63 13.30 12.61
CA ASP A 374 17.75 12.99 13.52
C ASP A 374 17.69 11.59 14.18
N THR A 375 16.59 10.85 14.01
CA THR A 375 16.44 9.53 14.61
C THR A 375 17.14 8.42 13.84
N CYS A 376 17.51 8.65 12.57
CA CYS A 376 18.09 7.62 11.72
C CYS A 376 19.60 7.84 11.44
N TRP A 377 20.06 9.08 11.57
CA TRP A 377 21.46 9.50 11.36
C TRP A 377 22.15 9.84 12.68
N ALA A 378 23.48 9.81 12.72
CA ALA A 378 24.22 10.17 13.93
C ALA A 378 24.09 11.65 14.31
N ASP A 379 23.99 12.51 13.30
CA ASP A 379 23.84 13.96 13.45
C ASP A 379 23.23 14.53 12.16
N PHE A 380 22.51 15.64 12.30
CA PHE A 380 21.84 16.31 11.19
C PHE A 380 22.14 17.81 11.20
N GLY A 381 22.82 18.27 10.16
CA GLY A 381 23.25 19.65 9.98
C GLY A 381 22.14 20.54 9.43
N SER A 382 22.37 21.16 8.27
CA SER A 382 21.45 22.16 7.70
C SER A 382 20.47 21.56 6.69
N LEU A 383 19.20 21.92 6.80
CA LEU A 383 18.19 21.67 5.77
C LEU A 383 17.97 22.93 4.91
N THR A 384 18.00 22.78 3.59
CA THR A 384 17.59 23.80 2.63
C THR A 384 16.46 23.25 1.76
N ILE A 385 15.40 24.04 1.56
CA ILE A 385 14.26 23.66 0.71
C ILE A 385 14.08 24.71 -0.38
N HIS A 386 14.08 24.26 -1.63
CA HIS A 386 13.79 25.01 -2.84
C HIS A 386 12.48 24.52 -3.46
N ILE A 387 11.67 25.46 -3.94
CA ILE A 387 10.42 25.17 -4.63
C ILE A 387 10.43 26.00 -5.90
N ASP A 388 10.64 25.32 -7.03
CA ASP A 388 10.70 25.91 -8.35
C ASP A 388 9.35 25.68 -9.02
N THR A 389 8.51 26.71 -9.02
CA THR A 389 7.12 26.58 -9.47
C THR A 389 6.53 27.88 -10.02
N ASP A 390 5.61 27.75 -10.98
CA ASP A 390 4.78 28.84 -11.48
C ASP A 390 3.51 29.07 -10.61
N TYR A 391 3.33 28.31 -9.53
CA TYR A 391 2.18 28.38 -8.63
C TYR A 391 2.45 29.29 -7.41
N ILE A 392 1.39 29.75 -6.75
CA ILE A 392 1.47 30.51 -5.50
C ILE A 392 1.46 29.54 -4.33
N LEU A 393 2.45 29.68 -3.43
CA LEU A 393 2.43 29.00 -2.13
C LEU A 393 1.40 29.64 -1.20
N GLU A 394 0.29 28.94 -0.99
CA GLU A 394 -0.83 29.36 -0.15
C GLU A 394 -0.54 29.12 1.34
N SER A 395 -0.03 27.92 1.67
CA SER A 395 0.39 27.64 3.05
C SER A 395 1.52 26.63 3.11
N SER A 396 2.28 26.69 4.21
CA SER A 396 3.47 25.90 4.41
C SER A 396 3.78 25.69 5.90
N SER A 397 4.35 24.53 6.24
CA SER A 397 4.91 24.27 7.57
C SER A 397 6.18 25.08 7.88
N PHE A 398 6.84 25.62 6.85
CA PHE A 398 8.04 26.44 6.93
C PHE A 398 7.83 27.85 6.36
N THR A 399 8.65 28.80 6.80
CA THR A 399 8.68 30.15 6.22
C THR A 399 9.62 30.17 5.02
N PHE A 400 9.12 30.63 3.87
CA PHE A 400 9.88 30.74 2.62
C PHE A 400 10.17 32.19 2.26
N THR A 401 11.30 32.41 1.58
CA THR A 401 11.65 33.72 0.99
C THR A 401 11.64 33.59 -0.52
N LYS A 402 10.82 34.41 -1.18
CA LYS A 402 10.71 34.48 -2.65
C LYS A 402 12.05 34.87 -3.29
N ARG A 403 12.45 34.23 -4.38
CA ARG A 403 13.65 34.61 -5.15
C ARG A 403 13.26 35.12 -6.54
N GLU A 404 14.22 35.67 -7.29
CA GLU A 404 13.96 36.06 -8.68
C GLU A 404 13.62 34.81 -9.52
N GLY A 405 12.47 34.83 -10.19
CA GLY A 405 11.96 33.72 -10.99
C GLY A 405 10.88 32.86 -10.32
N GLY A 406 10.63 33.04 -9.02
CA GLY A 406 9.68 32.21 -8.27
C GLY A 406 9.59 32.60 -6.81
#